data_AF-A0A452Y128-F1
#
_entry.id   AF-A0A452Y128-F1
#
_cell.length_a   1.000
_cell.length_b   1.000
_cell.length_c   1.000
_cell.angle_alpha   90.00
_cell.angle_beta   90.00
_cell.angle_gamma   90.00
#
_symmetry.space_group_name_H-M   'P 1'
#
loop_
_entity.id
_entity.type
_entity.pdbx_description
1 polymer ?
#
loop_
_entity_poly.entity_id
_entity_poly.type
_entity_poly.pdbx_seq_one_letter_code
_entity_poly.pdbx_strand_id
1 'polypeptide(L)'
;MPLLEIVRTPRASLQAVVTMLDVGKKIKKTPIVVGNCTGFAVNRMFFPYTQAALLLVDHGMDVDKIDQACIEFGMPIGPFRMTDLVGFDVALATGMQYLENFPERVYKSMLIPLMTEDKRTGEASQKGFYKYEGKRKASPDPEITSYVEESRRISGATPDPELLKIDNSAIAEMVFFPVINEACRVLGEGIAFKASDLDIASIFGMGFPPYRGGIMHWADSIGARRICTMLSEWEMEYGQFFKPCSHLLERAAEGLPLSASATKTMNNQAKGKL
;
A
#
# COMPACT_ATOMS: atom_id res chain seq x y z
N MET A 1 15.49 -0.57 11.05
CA MET A 1 14.02 -0.54 11.20
C MET A 1 13.62 -0.35 12.66
N PRO A 2 13.01 0.79 13.03
CA PRO A 2 12.60 1.10 14.41
C PRO A 2 11.24 0.52 14.82
N LEU A 3 10.38 0.15 13.87
CA LEU A 3 9.06 -0.45 14.15
C LEU A 3 9.18 -1.87 14.75
N LEU A 4 8.24 -2.22 15.62
CA LEU A 4 7.95 -3.59 16.03
C LEU A 4 6.43 -3.83 15.96
N GLU A 5 5.98 -4.72 15.08
CA GLU A 5 4.57 -5.08 14.98
C GLU A 5 4.27 -6.28 15.90
N ILE A 6 3.45 -6.07 16.93
CA ILE A 6 3.02 -7.10 17.88
C ILE A 6 1.67 -7.63 17.43
N VAL A 7 1.67 -8.82 16.83
CA VAL A 7 0.47 -9.46 16.32
C VAL A 7 -0.28 -10.18 17.44
N ARG A 8 -1.46 -9.68 17.78
CA ARG A 8 -2.34 -10.26 18.80
C ARG A 8 -3.27 -11.30 18.17
N THR A 9 -3.17 -12.53 18.64
CA THR A 9 -4.14 -13.60 18.33
C THR A 9 -5.29 -13.62 19.34
N PRO A 10 -6.45 -14.23 19.03
CA PRO A 10 -7.59 -14.32 19.96
C PRO A 10 -7.27 -15.01 21.29
N ARG A 11 -6.27 -15.90 21.31
CA ARG A 11 -5.84 -16.65 22.50
C ARG A 11 -4.79 -15.92 23.34
N ALA A 12 -4.19 -14.84 22.82
CA ALA A 12 -3.16 -14.11 23.53
C ALA A 12 -3.77 -13.33 24.72
N SER A 13 -3.21 -13.54 25.92
CA SER A 13 -3.63 -12.80 27.11
C SER A 13 -3.21 -11.33 27.01
N LEU A 14 -3.95 -10.44 27.68
CA LEU A 14 -3.58 -9.02 27.76
C LEU A 14 -2.22 -8.84 28.44
N GLN A 15 -1.89 -9.69 29.41
CA GLN A 15 -0.58 -9.66 30.07
C GLN A 15 0.56 -9.97 29.08
N ALA A 16 0.38 -10.92 28.15
CA ALA A 16 1.38 -11.21 27.13
C ALA A 16 1.60 -10.00 26.20
N VAL A 17 0.51 -9.33 25.78
CA VAL A 17 0.59 -8.12 24.95
C VAL A 17 1.35 -6.99 25.68
N VAL A 18 1.01 -6.72 26.94
CA VAL A 18 1.69 -5.71 27.77
C VAL A 18 3.17 -6.05 27.97
N THR A 19 3.49 -7.32 28.17
CA THR A 19 4.88 -7.79 28.29
C THR A 19 5.65 -7.52 27.00
N MET A 20 5.06 -7.79 25.83
CA MET A 20 5.70 -7.53 24.55
C MET A 20 5.85 -6.04 24.24
N LEU A 21 4.93 -5.19 24.69
CA LEU A 21 5.10 -3.73 24.64
C LEU A 21 6.32 -3.27 25.43
N ASP A 22 6.50 -3.79 26.66
CA ASP A 22 7.66 -3.47 27.49
C ASP A 22 8.97 -4.00 26.88
N VAL A 23 8.97 -5.22 26.34
CA VAL A 23 10.12 -5.77 25.59
C VAL A 23 10.48 -4.86 24.42
N GLY A 24 9.51 -4.47 23.59
CA GLY A 24 9.71 -3.57 22.47
C GLY A 24 10.40 -2.26 22.87
N LYS A 25 9.93 -1.64 23.96
CA LYS A 25 10.55 -0.44 24.52
C LYS A 25 11.98 -0.68 25.00
N LYS A 26 12.26 -1.79 25.69
CA LYS A 26 13.60 -2.15 26.19
C LYS A 26 14.61 -2.37 25.07
N ILE A 27 14.18 -2.95 23.95
CA ILE A 27 15.02 -3.12 22.76
C ILE A 27 15.03 -1.89 21.83
N LYS A 28 14.55 -0.73 22.33
CA LYS A 28 14.51 0.56 21.63
C LYS A 28 13.77 0.50 20.29
N LYS A 29 12.70 -0.30 20.23
CA LYS A 29 11.72 -0.31 19.14
C LYS A 29 10.50 0.53 19.51
N THR A 30 9.75 0.91 18.49
CA THR A 30 8.42 1.52 18.62
C THR A 30 7.38 0.43 18.37
N PRO A 31 6.78 -0.15 19.42
CA PRO A 31 5.82 -1.21 19.23
C PRO A 31 4.44 -0.68 18.85
N ILE A 32 3.77 -1.37 17.93
CA ILE A 32 2.33 -1.23 17.65
C ILE A 32 1.65 -2.59 17.89
N VAL A 33 0.38 -2.59 18.32
CA VAL A 33 -0.39 -3.83 18.51
C VAL A 33 -1.43 -3.94 17.41
N VAL A 34 -1.42 -5.06 16.71
CA VAL A 34 -2.29 -5.29 15.55
C VAL A 34 -2.98 -6.64 15.63
N GLY A 35 -4.09 -6.79 14.92
CA GLY A 35 -4.80 -8.05 14.73
C GLY A 35 -4.05 -8.98 13.77
N ASN A 36 -4.35 -10.28 13.88
CA ASN A 36 -3.81 -11.29 12.99
C ASN A 36 -4.62 -11.37 11.68
N CYS A 37 -4.02 -10.96 10.57
CA CYS A 37 -4.54 -11.15 9.21
C CYS A 37 -3.38 -11.26 8.21
N THR A 38 -3.68 -11.62 6.95
CA THR A 38 -2.69 -11.69 5.87
C THR A 38 -2.00 -10.33 5.68
N GLY A 39 -0.70 -10.28 5.95
CA GLY A 39 0.11 -9.05 5.88
C GLY A 39 0.00 -8.12 7.10
N PHE A 40 -0.70 -8.52 8.17
CA PHE A 40 -0.89 -7.74 9.40
C PHE A 40 -1.39 -6.31 9.12
N ALA A 41 -0.83 -5.26 9.74
CA ALA A 41 -1.16 -3.88 9.40
C ALA A 41 -0.18 -3.29 8.37
N VAL A 42 1.13 -3.46 8.56
CA VAL A 42 2.14 -2.78 7.72
C VAL A 42 2.07 -3.26 6.26
N ASN A 43 2.32 -4.56 6.04
CA ASN A 43 2.42 -5.09 4.67
C ASN A 43 1.05 -5.08 3.99
N ARG A 44 -0.02 -5.39 4.73
CA ARG A 44 -1.38 -5.33 4.19
C ARG A 44 -1.75 -3.92 3.75
N MET A 45 -1.45 -2.90 4.54
CA MET A 45 -1.73 -1.52 4.15
C MET A 45 -0.98 -1.12 2.89
N PHE A 46 0.25 -1.60 2.69
CA PHE A 46 1.14 -1.15 1.62
C PHE A 46 1.21 -2.06 0.39
N PHE A 47 0.62 -3.25 0.37
CA PHE A 47 0.61 -4.06 -0.86
C PHE A 47 0.04 -3.32 -2.09
N PRO A 48 -0.96 -2.40 -1.97
CA PRO A 48 -1.43 -1.63 -3.11
C PRO A 48 -0.38 -0.68 -3.72
N TYR A 49 0.67 -0.33 -2.98
CA TYR A 49 1.72 0.60 -3.42
C TYR A 49 2.38 0.16 -4.72
N THR A 50 2.86 -1.09 -4.77
CA THR A 50 3.47 -1.67 -5.98
C THR A 50 2.43 -1.99 -7.04
N GLN A 51 1.23 -2.40 -6.65
CA GLN A 51 0.16 -2.77 -7.59
C GLN A 51 -0.39 -1.56 -8.37
N ALA A 52 -0.57 -0.42 -7.70
CA ALA A 52 -0.95 0.82 -8.35
C ALA A 52 0.14 1.27 -9.32
N ALA A 53 1.42 1.17 -8.95
CA ALA A 53 2.52 1.48 -9.84
C ALA A 53 2.55 0.58 -11.09
N LEU A 54 2.34 -0.73 -10.92
CA LEU A 54 2.24 -1.68 -12.03
C LEU A 54 1.07 -1.35 -12.98
N LEU A 55 -0.08 -0.98 -12.42
CA LEU A 55 -1.24 -0.52 -13.20
C LEU A 55 -0.88 0.70 -14.06
N LEU A 56 -0.22 1.70 -13.47
CA LEU A 56 0.21 2.89 -14.21
C LEU A 56 1.16 2.54 -15.36
N VAL A 57 2.06 1.58 -15.17
CA VAL A 57 2.95 1.08 -16.25
C VAL A 57 2.18 0.36 -17.33
N ASP A 58 1.26 -0.54 -16.97
CA ASP A 58 0.41 -1.23 -17.94
C ASP A 58 -0.45 -0.21 -18.74
N HIS A 59 -0.79 0.95 -18.15
CA HIS A 59 -1.51 2.04 -18.80
C HIS A 59 -0.64 3.13 -19.46
N GLY A 60 0.66 2.88 -19.67
CA GLY A 60 1.48 3.74 -20.53
C GLY A 60 2.67 4.40 -19.84
N MET A 61 2.66 4.49 -18.51
CA MET A 61 3.58 5.37 -17.80
C MET A 61 4.95 4.71 -17.57
N ASP A 62 6.00 5.53 -17.62
CA ASP A 62 7.37 5.05 -17.44
C ASP A 62 7.66 4.71 -15.97
N VAL A 63 8.42 3.62 -15.78
CA VAL A 63 8.84 3.09 -14.48
C VAL A 63 9.57 4.14 -13.64
N ASP A 64 10.53 4.85 -14.26
CA ASP A 64 11.34 5.87 -13.60
C ASP A 64 10.54 7.13 -13.25
N LYS A 65 9.55 7.52 -14.08
CA LYS A 65 8.63 8.62 -13.77
C LYS A 65 7.82 8.33 -12.50
N ILE A 66 7.33 7.11 -12.32
CA ILE A 66 6.55 6.73 -11.13
C ILE A 66 7.44 6.68 -9.87
N ASP A 67 8.63 6.10 -9.98
CA ASP A 67 9.59 6.08 -8.88
C ASP A 67 9.99 7.50 -8.47
N GLN A 68 10.27 8.38 -9.44
CA GLN A 68 10.61 9.78 -9.21
C GLN A 68 9.45 10.55 -8.55
N ALA A 69 8.21 10.35 -8.99
CA ALA A 69 7.03 10.95 -8.36
C ALA A 69 6.88 10.54 -6.89
N CYS A 70 7.13 9.27 -6.56
CA CYS A 70 7.11 8.78 -5.18
C CYS A 70 8.25 9.36 -4.33
N ILE A 71 9.44 9.54 -4.90
CA ILE A 71 10.58 10.16 -4.22
C ILE A 71 10.31 11.64 -3.95
N GLU A 72 9.81 12.37 -4.93
CA GLU A 72 9.41 13.79 -4.78
C GLU A 72 8.27 13.97 -3.76
N PHE A 73 7.35 13.00 -3.71
CA PHE A 73 6.34 12.96 -2.67
C PHE A 73 6.95 12.88 -1.26
N GLY A 74 8.09 12.18 -1.13
CA GLY A 74 8.89 12.08 0.09
C GLY A 74 9.36 10.68 0.45
N MET A 75 9.11 9.66 -0.39
CA MET A 75 9.57 8.31 -0.12
C MET A 75 11.10 8.18 -0.28
N PRO A 76 11.75 7.34 0.53
CA PRO A 76 13.19 7.10 0.37
C PRO A 76 13.53 6.29 -0.89
N ILE A 77 12.56 5.57 -1.46
CA ILE A 77 12.70 4.66 -2.59
C ILE A 77 11.34 4.53 -3.28
N GLY A 78 11.32 4.51 -4.62
CA GLY A 78 10.10 4.28 -5.39
C GLY A 78 9.66 2.81 -5.42
N PRO A 79 8.44 2.51 -5.89
CA PRO A 79 7.88 1.15 -5.88
C PRO A 79 8.70 0.15 -6.70
N PHE A 80 9.24 0.54 -7.85
CA PHE A 80 9.98 -0.39 -8.72
C PHE A 80 11.38 -0.66 -8.18
N ARG A 81 12.09 0.38 -7.74
CA ARG A 81 13.39 0.22 -7.09
C ARG A 81 13.27 -0.58 -5.78
N MET A 82 12.18 -0.40 -5.04
CA MET A 82 11.87 -1.20 -3.84
C MET A 82 11.65 -2.67 -4.21
N THR A 83 10.89 -2.95 -5.26
CA THR A 83 10.62 -4.32 -5.71
C THR A 83 11.91 -5.02 -6.17
N ASP A 84 12.79 -4.33 -6.89
CA ASP A 84 14.11 -4.87 -7.26
C ASP A 84 14.99 -5.17 -6.04
N LEU A 85 14.95 -4.31 -5.02
CA LEU A 85 15.73 -4.50 -3.79
C LEU A 85 15.21 -5.69 -2.97
N VAL A 86 13.89 -5.86 -2.90
CA VAL A 86 13.23 -6.95 -2.16
C VAL A 86 13.43 -8.29 -2.88
N GLY A 87 13.32 -8.30 -4.21
CA GLY A 87 13.39 -9.51 -5.04
C GLY A 87 12.03 -9.95 -5.56
N PHE A 88 12.00 -10.42 -6.80
CA PHE A 88 10.75 -10.76 -7.50
C PHE A 88 10.12 -12.05 -6.98
N ASP A 89 10.90 -12.97 -6.44
CA ASP A 89 10.43 -14.19 -5.77
C ASP A 89 9.55 -13.85 -4.56
N VAL A 90 10.01 -12.91 -3.72
CA VAL A 90 9.24 -12.41 -2.58
C VAL A 90 8.01 -11.65 -3.04
N ALA A 91 8.14 -10.80 -4.07
CA ALA A 91 7.01 -10.06 -4.63
C ALA A 91 5.91 -10.98 -5.18
N LEU A 92 6.28 -12.03 -5.92
CA LEU A 92 5.33 -13.02 -6.44
C LEU A 92 4.69 -13.84 -5.31
N ALA A 93 5.49 -14.32 -4.36
CA ALA A 93 4.99 -15.10 -3.22
C ALA A 93 3.98 -14.30 -2.38
N THR A 94 4.31 -13.05 -2.04
CA THR A 94 3.41 -12.17 -1.27
C THR A 94 2.19 -11.75 -2.11
N GLY A 95 2.37 -11.45 -3.39
CA GLY A 95 1.30 -11.13 -4.32
C GLY A 95 0.25 -12.24 -4.41
N MET A 96 0.68 -13.51 -4.47
CA MET A 96 -0.24 -14.66 -4.45
C MET A 96 -1.06 -14.74 -3.15
N GLN A 97 -0.44 -14.47 -1.99
CA GLN A 97 -1.15 -14.46 -0.72
C GLN A 97 -2.23 -13.36 -0.67
N TYR A 98 -1.93 -12.16 -1.17
CA TYR A 98 -2.93 -11.09 -1.26
C TYR A 98 -4.02 -11.40 -2.27
N LEU A 99 -3.68 -12.02 -3.39
CA LEU A 99 -4.67 -12.44 -4.38
C LEU A 99 -5.63 -13.49 -3.81
N GLU A 100 -5.12 -14.47 -3.08
CA GLU A 100 -5.94 -15.52 -2.46
C GLU A 100 -6.89 -14.95 -1.40
N ASN A 101 -6.40 -14.00 -0.58
CA ASN A 101 -7.17 -13.46 0.54
C ASN A 101 -8.04 -12.25 0.18
N PHE A 102 -7.66 -11.48 -0.83
CA PHE A 102 -8.30 -10.21 -1.21
C PHE A 102 -8.42 -10.04 -2.74
N PRO A 103 -9.05 -10.99 -3.47
CA PRO A 103 -8.99 -11.02 -4.93
C PRO A 103 -9.53 -9.76 -5.62
N GLU A 104 -10.54 -9.11 -5.04
CA GLU A 104 -11.15 -7.88 -5.57
C GLU A 104 -10.32 -6.61 -5.28
N ARG A 105 -9.26 -6.72 -4.47
CA ARG A 105 -8.42 -5.60 -4.02
C ARG A 105 -7.03 -5.62 -4.66
N VAL A 106 -6.80 -6.54 -5.60
CA VAL A 106 -5.49 -6.79 -6.19
C VAL A 106 -5.50 -6.50 -7.69
N TYR A 107 -4.59 -5.62 -8.13
CA TYR A 107 -4.28 -5.49 -9.54
C TYR A 107 -3.25 -6.54 -9.97
N LYS A 108 -3.52 -7.24 -11.08
CA LYS A 108 -2.66 -8.31 -11.62
C LYS A 108 -1.95 -7.84 -12.88
N SER A 109 -0.67 -7.51 -12.74
CA SER A 109 0.21 -7.27 -13.88
C SER A 109 0.99 -8.53 -14.24
N MET A 110 1.24 -8.73 -15.53
CA MET A 110 2.08 -9.82 -16.03
C MET A 110 3.56 -9.44 -16.09
N LEU A 111 3.90 -8.19 -15.79
CA LEU A 111 5.25 -7.65 -15.91
C LEU A 111 6.29 -8.40 -15.06
N ILE A 112 6.05 -8.55 -13.76
CA ILE A 112 6.97 -9.28 -12.85
C ILE A 112 7.08 -10.77 -13.24
N PRO A 113 5.99 -11.51 -13.50
CA PRO A 113 6.07 -12.89 -14.02
C PRO A 113 6.95 -13.03 -15.27
N LEU A 114 6.71 -12.21 -16.32
CA LEU A 114 7.45 -12.26 -17.58
C LEU A 114 8.94 -11.99 -17.38
N MET A 115 9.28 -10.98 -16.59
CA MET A 115 10.67 -10.65 -16.28
C MET A 115 11.37 -11.78 -15.48
N THR A 116 10.62 -12.46 -14.60
CA THR A 116 11.13 -13.58 -13.81
C THR A 116 11.46 -14.79 -14.68
N GLU A 117 10.66 -15.08 -15.72
CA GLU A 117 10.93 -16.14 -16.69
C GLU A 117 12.30 -15.95 -17.37
N ASP A 118 12.68 -14.70 -17.63
CA ASP A 118 13.97 -14.33 -18.19
C ASP A 118 15.08 -14.10 -17.14
N LYS A 119 14.88 -14.57 -15.91
CA LYS A 119 15.83 -14.47 -14.79
C LYS A 119 16.20 -13.01 -14.42
N ARG A 120 15.32 -12.05 -14.73
CA ARG A 120 15.40 -10.67 -14.25
C ARG A 120 14.61 -10.59 -12.94
N THR A 121 15.31 -10.80 -11.83
CA THR A 121 14.69 -10.97 -10.50
C THR A 121 14.97 -9.83 -9.52
N GLY A 122 15.57 -8.72 -9.99
CA GLY A 122 15.88 -7.55 -9.18
C GLY A 122 17.39 -7.28 -9.05
N GLU A 123 17.75 -6.57 -7.97
CA GLU A 123 19.13 -6.14 -7.70
C GLU A 123 20.07 -7.33 -7.48
N ALA A 124 19.59 -8.41 -6.88
CA ALA A 124 20.40 -9.62 -6.62
C ALA A 124 20.88 -10.28 -7.92
N SER A 125 20.07 -10.26 -8.98
CA SER A 125 20.43 -10.73 -10.32
C SER A 125 21.10 -9.65 -11.19
N GLN A 126 21.39 -8.47 -10.62
CA GLN A 126 21.91 -7.28 -11.31
C GLN A 126 20.99 -6.73 -12.41
N LYS A 127 19.77 -7.26 -12.53
CA LYS A 127 18.75 -6.89 -13.51
C LYS A 127 17.36 -7.15 -12.94
N GLY A 128 16.53 -6.12 -12.91
CA GLY A 128 15.11 -6.14 -12.57
C GLY A 128 14.40 -5.09 -13.42
N PHE A 129 13.61 -4.22 -12.81
CA PHE A 129 13.09 -2.99 -13.44
C PHE A 129 14.21 -2.03 -13.84
N TYR A 130 15.34 -2.09 -13.13
CA TYR A 130 16.56 -1.36 -13.46
C TYR A 130 17.70 -2.33 -13.78
N LYS A 131 18.71 -1.80 -14.48
CA LYS A 131 20.03 -2.41 -14.57
C LYS A 131 20.87 -1.95 -13.39
N TYR A 132 21.73 -2.85 -12.91
CA TYR A 132 22.64 -2.59 -11.80
C TYR A 132 24.08 -2.76 -12.25
N GLU A 133 24.83 -1.66 -12.21
CA GLU A 133 26.26 -1.65 -12.52
C GLU A 133 27.05 -1.29 -11.25
N GLY A 134 28.04 -2.13 -10.90
CA GLY A 134 28.93 -1.87 -9.77
C GLY A 134 28.20 -1.82 -8.41
N LYS A 135 28.52 -0.83 -7.57
CA LYS A 135 28.05 -0.69 -6.17
C LYS A 135 26.53 -0.40 -6.05
N ARG A 136 25.67 -1.24 -6.61
CA ARG A 136 24.19 -1.19 -6.47
C ARG A 136 23.55 0.09 -7.01
N LYS A 137 24.16 0.72 -8.01
CA LYS A 137 23.62 1.90 -8.69
C LYS A 137 22.58 1.43 -9.71
N ALA A 138 21.33 1.86 -9.53
CA ALA A 138 20.26 1.63 -10.50
C ALA A 138 20.41 2.57 -11.70
N SER A 139 20.25 2.04 -12.90
CA SER A 139 20.16 2.80 -14.14
C SER A 139 18.95 2.32 -14.95
N PRO A 140 18.24 3.22 -15.66
CA PRO A 140 17.15 2.84 -16.55
C PRO A 140 17.58 1.75 -17.54
N ASP A 141 16.67 0.81 -17.81
CA ASP A 141 16.89 -0.27 -18.76
C ASP A 141 15.86 -0.19 -19.91
N PRO A 142 16.29 0.12 -21.15
CA PRO A 142 15.38 0.12 -22.31
C PRO A 142 14.71 -1.22 -22.60
N GLU A 143 15.26 -2.34 -22.11
CA GLU A 143 14.67 -3.67 -22.31
C GLU A 143 13.35 -3.83 -21.55
N ILE A 144 13.04 -2.95 -20.58
CA ILE A 144 11.76 -2.95 -19.87
C ILE A 144 10.59 -2.72 -20.82
N THR A 145 10.76 -1.89 -21.84
CA THR A 145 9.70 -1.55 -22.80
C THR A 145 9.11 -2.80 -23.45
N SER A 146 9.94 -3.79 -23.83
CA SER A 146 9.42 -5.04 -24.42
C SER A 146 8.60 -5.88 -23.45
N TYR A 147 8.96 -5.90 -22.16
CA TYR A 147 8.16 -6.62 -21.16
C TYR A 147 6.83 -5.92 -20.87
N VAL A 148 6.82 -4.59 -20.90
CA VAL A 148 5.61 -3.80 -20.72
C VAL A 148 4.65 -4.00 -21.90
N GLU A 149 5.16 -3.99 -23.13
CA GLU A 149 4.35 -4.30 -24.32
C GLU A 149 3.77 -5.72 -24.29
N GLU A 150 4.57 -6.71 -23.86
CA GLU A 150 4.11 -8.08 -23.67
C GLU A 150 3.03 -8.18 -22.58
N SER A 151 3.26 -7.55 -21.42
CA SER A 151 2.32 -7.51 -20.30
C SER A 151 0.96 -6.96 -20.75
N ARG A 152 0.96 -5.83 -21.46
CA ARG A 152 -0.24 -5.21 -22.05
C ARG A 152 -0.96 -6.14 -23.03
N ARG A 153 -0.21 -6.83 -23.89
CA ARG A 153 -0.81 -7.76 -24.85
C ARG A 153 -1.54 -8.90 -24.15
N ILE A 154 -0.99 -9.42 -23.05
CA ILE A 154 -1.61 -10.51 -22.28
C ILE A 154 -2.80 -9.99 -21.46
N SER A 155 -2.67 -8.83 -20.82
CA SER A 155 -3.70 -8.28 -19.92
C SER A 155 -4.84 -7.57 -20.66
N GLY A 156 -4.63 -7.20 -21.92
CA GLY A 156 -5.55 -6.36 -22.70
C GLY A 156 -5.54 -4.89 -22.29
N ALA A 157 -4.60 -4.47 -21.43
CA ALA A 157 -4.45 -3.08 -21.04
C ALA A 157 -3.94 -2.23 -22.22
N THR A 158 -4.51 -1.04 -22.37
CA THR A 158 -4.10 -0.08 -23.40
C THR A 158 -3.54 1.19 -22.76
N PRO A 159 -2.52 1.82 -23.36
CA PRO A 159 -2.04 3.12 -22.91
C PRO A 159 -3.17 4.14 -22.84
N ASP A 160 -3.20 4.93 -21.77
CA ASP A 160 -4.16 6.00 -21.54
C ASP A 160 -3.49 7.36 -21.78
N PRO A 161 -3.83 8.08 -22.86
CA PRO A 161 -3.22 9.37 -23.17
C PRO A 161 -3.47 10.46 -22.13
N GLU A 162 -4.57 10.42 -21.38
CA GLU A 162 -4.86 11.41 -20.34
C GLU A 162 -4.02 11.13 -19.09
N LEU A 163 -3.85 9.85 -18.74
CA LEU A 163 -2.97 9.42 -17.65
C LEU A 163 -1.52 9.91 -17.84
N LEU A 164 -1.04 9.95 -19.09
CA LEU A 164 0.34 10.40 -19.39
C LEU A 164 0.56 11.90 -19.17
N LYS A 165 -0.52 12.70 -19.14
CA LYS A 165 -0.47 14.16 -19.00
C LYS A 165 -0.45 14.62 -17.54
N ILE A 166 -0.74 13.72 -16.59
CA ILE A 166 -0.80 14.10 -15.17
C ILE A 166 0.60 14.39 -14.61
N ASP A 167 0.65 15.25 -13.59
CA ASP A 167 1.88 15.63 -12.91
C ASP A 167 2.31 14.62 -11.83
N ASN A 168 3.52 14.79 -11.29
CA ASN A 168 4.08 13.89 -10.28
C ASN A 168 3.24 13.84 -8.99
N SER A 169 2.51 14.91 -8.66
CA SER A 169 1.62 14.92 -7.48
C SER A 169 0.43 14.00 -7.71
N ALA A 170 -0.20 14.07 -8.89
CA ALA A 170 -1.30 13.20 -9.26
C ALA A 170 -0.87 11.73 -9.39
N ILE A 171 0.34 11.46 -9.91
CA ILE A 171 0.93 10.12 -9.92
C ILE A 171 1.04 9.58 -8.49
N ALA A 172 1.59 10.38 -7.56
CA ALA A 172 1.73 9.97 -6.17
C ALA A 172 0.35 9.69 -5.54
N GLU A 173 -0.68 10.48 -5.84
CA GLU A 173 -2.04 10.22 -5.35
C GLU A 173 -2.62 8.91 -5.90
N MET A 174 -2.48 8.62 -7.19
CA MET A 174 -2.91 7.34 -7.77
C MET A 174 -2.21 6.15 -7.12
N VAL A 175 -0.95 6.32 -6.70
CA VAL A 175 -0.19 5.29 -5.98
C VAL A 175 -0.63 5.15 -4.52
N PHE A 176 -0.86 6.25 -3.80
CA PHE A 176 -1.10 6.22 -2.36
C PHE A 176 -2.57 6.18 -1.94
N PHE A 177 -3.52 6.57 -2.78
CA PHE A 177 -4.94 6.50 -2.42
C PHE A 177 -5.43 5.06 -2.24
N PRO A 178 -5.01 4.07 -3.04
CA PRO A 178 -5.25 2.66 -2.73
C PRO A 178 -4.65 2.21 -1.39
N VAL A 179 -3.47 2.74 -1.02
CA VAL A 179 -2.83 2.49 0.28
C VAL A 179 -3.67 3.09 1.42
N ILE A 180 -4.17 4.31 1.27
CA ILE A 180 -5.13 4.93 2.21
C ILE A 180 -6.40 4.07 2.32
N ASN A 181 -6.93 3.63 1.18
CA ASN A 181 -8.15 2.84 1.15
C ASN A 181 -7.99 1.52 1.91
N GLU A 182 -6.83 0.86 1.77
CA GLU A 182 -6.52 -0.34 2.54
C GLU A 182 -6.22 -0.04 4.01
N ALA A 183 -5.59 1.10 4.34
CA ALA A 183 -5.45 1.58 5.72
C ALA A 183 -6.81 1.78 6.41
N CYS A 184 -7.79 2.34 5.69
CA CYS A 184 -9.18 2.44 6.14
C CYS A 184 -9.81 1.07 6.37
N ARG A 185 -9.50 0.04 5.57
CA ARG A 185 -9.96 -1.34 5.82
C ARG A 185 -9.29 -1.94 7.06
N VAL A 186 -7.98 -1.76 7.22
CA VAL A 186 -7.23 -2.22 8.41
C VAL A 186 -7.79 -1.57 9.69
N LEU A 187 -8.18 -0.30 9.64
CA LEU A 187 -8.83 0.39 10.75
C LEU A 187 -10.29 -0.07 10.97
N GLY A 188 -11.09 -0.10 9.91
CA GLY A 188 -12.51 -0.46 9.97
C GLY A 188 -12.76 -1.91 10.39
N GLU A 189 -11.87 -2.83 10.02
CA GLU A 189 -11.90 -4.24 10.44
C GLU A 189 -11.33 -4.47 11.85
N GLY A 190 -10.83 -3.41 12.51
CA GLY A 190 -10.27 -3.48 13.86
C GLY A 190 -8.92 -4.20 13.94
N ILE A 191 -8.20 -4.34 12.81
CA ILE A 191 -6.83 -4.86 12.79
C ILE A 191 -5.89 -3.88 13.48
N ALA A 192 -6.04 -2.58 13.24
CA ALA A 192 -5.40 -1.55 14.06
C ALA A 192 -6.43 -0.90 14.99
N PHE A 193 -6.03 -0.65 16.24
CA PHE A 193 -6.94 -0.06 17.24
C PHE A 193 -7.16 1.44 17.04
N LYS A 194 -6.14 2.15 16.54
CA LYS A 194 -6.16 3.60 16.33
C LYS A 194 -5.39 3.96 15.07
N ALA A 195 -5.85 5.00 14.39
CA ALA A 195 -5.21 5.50 13.16
C ALA A 195 -3.73 5.88 13.37
N SER A 196 -3.38 6.44 14.53
CA SER A 196 -1.98 6.78 14.84
C SER A 196 -1.03 5.58 14.85
N ASP A 197 -1.51 4.34 15.10
CA ASP A 197 -0.65 3.16 14.96
C ASP A 197 -0.34 2.87 13.48
N LEU A 198 -1.28 3.15 12.57
CA LEU A 198 -1.06 3.07 11.12
C LEU A 198 -0.14 4.19 10.61
N ASP A 199 -0.23 5.39 11.19
CA ASP A 199 0.73 6.45 10.90
C ASP A 199 2.14 6.03 11.28
N ILE A 200 2.34 5.54 12.51
CA ILE A 200 3.63 4.99 12.97
C ILE A 200 4.09 3.81 12.10
N ALA A 201 3.18 2.89 11.75
CA ALA A 201 3.45 1.76 10.87
C ALA A 201 3.96 2.23 9.49
N SER A 202 3.30 3.23 8.90
CA SER A 202 3.66 3.77 7.59
C SER A 202 5.05 4.43 7.63
N ILE A 203 5.34 5.22 8.65
CA ILE A 203 6.61 5.94 8.79
C ILE A 203 7.77 4.98 9.08
N PHE A 204 7.64 4.15 10.13
CA PHE A 204 8.74 3.33 10.61
C PHE A 204 8.85 1.95 9.96
N GLY A 205 7.77 1.49 9.32
CA GLY A 205 7.74 0.24 8.56
C GLY A 205 8.08 0.43 7.09
N MET A 206 7.46 1.42 6.44
CA MET A 206 7.53 1.60 4.98
C MET A 206 8.26 2.87 4.55
N GLY A 207 8.68 3.72 5.49
CA GLY A 207 9.42 4.95 5.19
C GLY A 207 8.55 6.10 4.70
N PHE A 208 7.24 6.09 4.98
CA PHE A 208 6.37 7.21 4.65
C PHE A 208 6.91 8.52 5.25
N PRO A 209 6.89 9.65 4.50
CA PRO A 209 7.56 10.89 4.90
C PRO A 209 7.06 11.43 6.26
N PRO A 210 7.92 11.50 7.30
CA PRO A 210 7.50 11.90 8.64
C PRO A 210 6.89 13.31 8.71
N TYR A 211 7.36 14.23 7.86
CA TYR A 211 6.86 15.61 7.80
C TYR A 211 5.42 15.70 7.25
N ARG A 212 4.86 14.59 6.73
CA ARG A 212 3.44 14.47 6.37
C ARG A 212 2.60 13.79 7.47
N GLY A 213 3.18 13.50 8.63
CA GLY A 213 2.48 12.97 9.82
C GLY A 213 2.14 11.48 9.81
N GLY A 214 2.19 10.82 8.65
CA GLY A 214 1.78 9.43 8.45
C GLY A 214 0.64 9.31 7.45
N ILE A 215 0.35 8.09 7.00
CA ILE A 215 -0.61 7.85 5.92
C ILE A 215 -2.04 8.31 6.26
N MET A 216 -2.52 8.09 7.48
CA MET A 216 -3.87 8.49 7.91
C MET A 216 -3.93 10.00 8.17
N HIS A 217 -2.89 10.57 8.79
CA HIS A 217 -2.79 12.01 8.98
C HIS A 217 -2.77 12.76 7.65
N TRP A 218 -1.98 12.28 6.68
CA TRP A 218 -1.94 12.85 5.33
C TRP A 218 -3.28 12.70 4.62
N ALA A 219 -3.94 11.55 4.74
CA ALA A 219 -5.26 11.33 4.17
C ALA A 219 -6.30 12.34 4.71
N ASP A 220 -6.26 12.64 6.00
CA ASP A 220 -7.14 13.66 6.60
C ASP A 220 -6.86 15.07 6.11
N SER A 221 -5.59 15.39 5.80
CA SER A 221 -5.23 16.68 5.21
C SER A 221 -5.78 16.87 3.80
N ILE A 222 -6.01 15.78 3.06
CA ILE A 222 -6.66 15.78 1.75
C ILE A 222 -8.18 15.80 1.88
N GLY A 223 -8.71 15.02 2.84
CA GLY A 223 -10.12 14.90 3.14
C GLY A 223 -10.79 13.67 2.51
N ALA A 224 -11.60 12.98 3.32
CA ALA A 224 -12.28 11.73 2.96
C ALA A 224 -13.11 11.82 1.67
N ARG A 225 -13.82 12.95 1.46
CA ARG A 225 -14.65 13.15 0.25
C ARG A 225 -13.83 13.15 -1.03
N ARG A 226 -12.71 13.88 -1.08
CA ARG A 226 -11.87 13.95 -2.27
C ARG A 226 -11.27 12.58 -2.60
N ILE A 227 -10.74 11.89 -1.59
CA ILE A 227 -10.16 10.55 -1.77
C ILE A 227 -11.24 9.58 -2.28
N CYS A 228 -12.43 9.61 -1.69
CA CYS A 228 -13.54 8.77 -2.13
C CYS A 228 -13.96 9.06 -3.57
N THR A 229 -14.09 10.33 -3.97
CA THR A 229 -14.43 10.72 -5.35
C THR A 229 -13.40 10.22 -6.35
N MET A 230 -12.11 10.50 -6.11
CA MET A 230 -11.04 10.08 -7.02
C MET A 230 -10.99 8.55 -7.16
N LEU A 231 -11.11 7.81 -6.06
CA LEU A 231 -11.14 6.35 -6.07
C LEU A 231 -12.37 5.80 -6.82
N SER A 232 -13.54 6.43 -6.69
CA SER A 232 -14.74 6.05 -7.47
C SER A 232 -14.58 6.34 -8.96
N GLU A 233 -13.95 7.45 -9.34
CA GLU A 233 -13.65 7.77 -10.74
C GLU A 233 -12.70 6.73 -11.35
N TRP A 234 -11.60 6.43 -10.65
CA TRP A 234 -10.67 5.38 -11.09
C TRP A 234 -11.24 3.97 -11.03
N GLU A 235 -12.24 3.69 -10.17
CA GLU A 235 -12.96 2.41 -10.20
C GLU A 235 -13.73 2.25 -11.51
N MET A 236 -14.36 3.32 -12.01
CA MET A 236 -15.07 3.29 -13.29
C MET A 236 -14.12 3.12 -14.48
N GLU A 237 -12.93 3.71 -14.43
CA GLU A 237 -11.96 3.70 -15.53
C GLU A 237 -11.06 2.45 -15.54
N TYR A 238 -10.54 2.05 -14.38
CA TYR A 238 -9.51 1.03 -14.25
C TYR A 238 -9.94 -0.20 -13.43
N GLY A 239 -11.17 -0.18 -12.89
CA GLY A 239 -11.81 -1.34 -12.26
C GLY A 239 -11.66 -1.44 -10.74
N GLN A 240 -12.06 -2.60 -10.19
CA GLN A 240 -12.33 -2.79 -8.76
C GLN A 240 -11.15 -2.55 -7.81
N PHE A 241 -9.91 -2.54 -8.32
CA PHE A 241 -8.72 -2.22 -7.52
C PHE A 241 -8.86 -0.88 -6.78
N PHE A 242 -9.51 0.11 -7.42
CA PHE A 242 -9.73 1.43 -6.83
C PHE A 242 -11.01 1.55 -5.99
N LYS A 243 -11.84 0.51 -5.92
CA LYS A 243 -13.14 0.56 -5.22
C LYS A 243 -13.02 1.09 -3.78
N PRO A 244 -13.68 2.21 -3.42
CA PRO A 244 -13.68 2.73 -2.06
C PRO A 244 -14.21 1.71 -1.04
N CYS A 245 -13.56 1.60 0.11
CA CYS A 245 -14.03 0.74 1.19
C CYS A 245 -15.18 1.38 1.99
N SER A 246 -15.92 0.56 2.74
CA SER A 246 -17.07 1.03 3.54
C SER A 246 -16.66 2.12 4.55
N HIS A 247 -15.54 1.95 5.25
CA HIS A 247 -15.04 2.96 6.19
C HIS A 247 -14.80 4.31 5.50
N LEU A 248 -14.18 4.32 4.31
CA LEU A 248 -13.96 5.55 3.55
C LEU A 248 -15.28 6.18 3.11
N LEU A 249 -16.22 5.38 2.58
CA LEU A 249 -17.54 5.83 2.14
C LEU A 249 -18.33 6.48 3.29
N GLU A 250 -18.37 5.82 4.45
CA GLU A 250 -19.05 6.32 5.65
C GLU A 250 -18.47 7.67 6.10
N ARG A 251 -17.14 7.78 6.21
CA ARG A 251 -16.49 9.03 6.62
C ARG A 251 -16.66 10.15 5.61
N ALA A 252 -16.62 9.83 4.32
CA ALA A 252 -16.90 10.80 3.26
C ALA A 252 -18.33 11.35 3.35
N ALA A 253 -19.32 10.47 3.57
CA ALA A 253 -20.73 10.85 3.72
C ALA A 253 -20.99 11.70 4.97
N GLU A 254 -20.36 11.36 6.09
CA GLU A 254 -20.51 12.10 7.36
C GLU A 254 -19.63 13.36 7.42
N GLY A 255 -18.68 13.52 6.50
CA GLY A 255 -17.72 14.62 6.51
C GLY A 255 -16.74 14.55 7.69
N LEU A 256 -16.44 13.34 8.17
CA LEU A 256 -15.51 13.11 9.26
C LEU A 256 -14.09 12.80 8.75
N PRO A 257 -13.05 13.09 9.55
CA PRO A 257 -11.71 12.58 9.30
C PRO A 257 -11.70 11.04 9.27
N LEU A 258 -10.86 10.46 8.41
CA LEU A 258 -10.62 9.02 8.31
C LEU A 258 -9.98 8.47 9.59
N SER A 259 -9.17 9.30 10.28
CA SER A 259 -8.55 8.93 11.55
C SER A 259 -9.49 9.00 12.76
N ALA A 260 -10.69 9.59 12.60
CA ALA A 260 -11.62 9.79 13.69
C ALA A 260 -12.02 8.45 14.31
N SER A 261 -11.89 8.34 15.64
CA SER A 261 -12.35 7.17 16.37
C SER A 261 -13.84 6.93 16.09
N ALA A 262 -14.26 5.67 15.93
CA ALA A 262 -15.66 5.36 15.82
C ALA A 262 -16.38 5.89 17.06
N THR A 263 -17.26 6.87 16.87
CA THR A 263 -18.19 7.30 17.92
C THR A 263 -19.03 6.07 18.20
N LYS A 264 -18.81 5.41 19.34
CA LYS A 264 -19.77 4.41 19.83
C LYS A 264 -21.07 5.16 20.06
N THR A 265 -21.95 5.18 19.06
CA THR A 265 -23.37 5.38 19.31
C THR A 265 -23.80 4.13 20.07
N MET A 266 -23.60 4.13 21.39
CA MET A 266 -24.28 3.20 22.29
C MET A 266 -25.76 3.57 22.19
N ASN A 267 -26.46 3.01 21.20
CA ASN A 267 -27.90 2.88 21.30
C ASN A 267 -28.17 1.91 22.45
N ASN A 268 -28.41 2.51 23.62
CA ASN A 268 -29.11 1.93 24.74
C ASN A 268 -30.49 1.42 24.26
N GLN A 269 -30.53 0.22 23.68
CA GLN A 269 -31.74 -0.59 23.56
C GLN A 269 -31.42 -2.03 23.97
N ALA A 270 -30.99 -2.18 25.22
CA ALA A 270 -31.15 -3.41 25.98
C ALA A 270 -31.38 -3.07 27.46
N LYS A 271 -32.35 -2.20 27.72
CA LYS A 271 -33.13 -2.26 28.97
C LYS A 271 -34.36 -3.10 28.66
N GLY A 272 -34.41 -4.32 29.18
CA GLY A 272 -35.62 -5.13 29.23
C GLY A 272 -35.46 -6.52 28.63
N LYS A 273 -34.81 -7.43 29.36
CA LYS A 273 -35.45 -8.63 29.91
C LYS A 273 -34.46 -9.34 30.84
N LEU A 274 -35.02 -9.83 31.94
CA LEU A 274 -34.40 -10.47 33.09
C LEU A 274 -33.41 -11.57 32.71
#